data_AF-X1T867-F1
#
_entry.id   AF-X1T867-F1
#
_cell.length_a   1.000
_cell.length_b   1.000
_cell.length_c   1.000
_cell.angle_alpha   90.00
_cell.angle_beta   90.00
_cell.angle_gamma   90.00
#
_symmetry.space_group_name_H-M   'P 1'
#
loop_
_entity.id
_entity.type
_entity.pdbx_description
1 polymer ?
#
loop_
_entity_poly.entity_id
_entity_poly.type
_entity_poly.pdbx_seq_one_letter_code
_entity_poly.pdbx_strand_id
1 'polypeptide(L)'
;VIILALCVPGIIGVAYKLPKIATWTSNPVAAFTGQTLIGYLIMYAGLMVIFLIAVKIMGDKVKTFIPGFFIVFVIAILSVLIGNQTVLKSYGLSYPLWGLIIGLIISNIIGVPKWLETAARTELYIKTGLVVLGAEILFNRILALGPYGLVIAWGVTPIVLYVMYLYGTKVLKMEKELTLPISAAASVCGVSAAIAVGAACKAKKDYITIAVGQTLIFTVLMMAVMPALARLFGLSELIAGAWIGGTVDSTGAVPAAGEMVGPIAMEAAVTIKMIQN
;
A
#
# COMPACT_ATOMS: atom_id res chain seq x y z
N VAL A 1 -4.33 -0.76 8.08
CA VAL A 1 -4.97 -0.23 9.31
C VAL A 1 -5.48 1.20 9.11
N ILE A 2 -4.66 2.12 8.56
CA ILE A 2 -5.10 3.50 8.32
C ILE A 2 -6.03 3.60 7.09
N ILE A 3 -5.76 2.86 6.00
CA ILE A 3 -6.70 2.72 4.86
C ILE A 3 -8.05 2.13 5.30
N LEU A 4 -8.05 1.23 6.29
CA LEU A 4 -9.29 0.72 6.90
C LEU A 4 -10.01 1.77 7.74
N ALA A 5 -9.26 2.53 8.54
CA ALA A 5 -9.81 3.64 9.31
C ALA A 5 -10.31 4.79 8.41
N LEU A 6 -9.74 4.93 7.20
CA LEU A 6 -10.16 5.88 6.17
C LEU A 6 -11.52 5.51 5.58
N CYS A 7 -11.86 4.21 5.51
CA CYS A 7 -13.07 3.76 4.80
C CYS A 7 -14.19 3.25 5.70
N VAL A 8 -13.92 2.92 6.97
CA VAL A 8 -14.99 2.68 7.97
C VAL A 8 -16.01 3.85 8.11
N PRO A 9 -15.69 5.13 7.81
CA PRO A 9 -16.69 6.19 7.70
C PRO A 9 -17.79 5.93 6.65
N GLY A 10 -17.51 5.14 5.59
CA GLY A 10 -18.47 4.84 4.53
C GLY A 10 -19.62 3.93 4.97
N ILE A 11 -19.42 3.08 5.98
CA ILE A 11 -20.45 2.16 6.50
C ILE A 11 -21.14 2.72 7.76
N ILE A 12 -20.47 3.62 8.49
CA ILE A 12 -21.01 4.32 9.67
C ILE A 12 -20.99 5.83 9.40
N GLY A 13 -21.85 6.27 8.48
CA GLY A 13 -21.98 7.66 8.05
C GLY A 13 -22.55 8.64 9.08
N VAL A 14 -22.26 8.51 10.39
CA VAL A 14 -22.88 9.39 11.41
C VAL A 14 -21.94 10.01 12.45
N ALA A 15 -20.71 9.54 12.76
CA ALA A 15 -20.10 10.03 14.02
C ALA A 15 -18.58 10.24 14.16
N TYR A 16 -17.70 9.97 13.19
CA TYR A 16 -16.26 10.14 13.45
C TYR A 16 -15.46 10.79 12.32
N LYS A 17 -15.04 12.05 12.53
CA LYS A 17 -13.88 12.61 11.82
C LYS A 17 -12.63 11.90 12.36
N LEU A 18 -11.80 11.37 11.48
CA LEU A 18 -10.52 10.78 11.86
C LEU A 18 -9.76 11.73 12.81
N PRO A 19 -9.21 11.21 13.93
CA PRO A 19 -8.36 12.01 14.78
C PRO A 19 -7.14 12.41 13.98
N LYS A 20 -7.04 13.69 13.63
CA LYS A 20 -5.86 14.24 12.98
C LYS A 20 -4.89 14.67 14.07
N ILE A 21 -3.73 14.01 14.15
CA ILE A 21 -2.59 14.52 14.91
C ILE A 21 -2.18 15.84 14.25
N ALA A 22 -2.16 16.92 15.05
CA ALA A 22 -1.71 18.21 14.57
C ALA A 22 -0.22 18.14 14.19
N THR A 23 0.19 18.94 13.20
CA THR A 23 1.62 19.07 12.89
C THR A 23 2.33 19.72 14.06
N TRP A 24 3.46 19.17 14.48
CA TRP A 24 4.27 19.72 15.57
C TRP A 24 5.62 20.21 15.03
N THR A 25 6.39 20.89 15.89
CA THR A 25 7.74 21.41 15.60
C THR A 25 8.71 21.02 16.70
N SER A 26 8.34 21.26 17.97
CA SER A 26 9.26 21.18 19.11
C SER A 26 8.87 20.09 20.12
N ASN A 27 7.57 19.84 20.29
CA ASN A 27 7.06 18.87 21.25
C ASN A 27 6.06 17.91 20.58
N PRO A 28 6.37 16.60 20.48
CA PRO A 28 5.48 15.61 19.90
C PRO A 28 4.23 15.35 20.76
N VAL A 29 4.31 15.55 22.08
CA VAL A 29 3.18 15.36 22.98
C VAL A 29 2.14 16.47 22.80
N ALA A 30 2.56 17.67 22.41
CA ALA A 30 1.67 18.79 22.08
C ALA A 30 0.78 18.51 20.85
N ALA A 31 1.11 17.49 20.06
CA ALA A 31 0.31 17.04 18.93
C ALA A 31 -0.94 16.22 19.36
N PHE A 32 -0.99 15.79 20.62
CA PHE A 32 -2.11 15.05 21.21
C PHE A 32 -2.95 15.97 22.11
N THR A 33 -4.12 16.36 21.63
CA THR A 33 -5.17 16.93 22.50
C THR A 33 -5.94 15.77 23.16
N GLY A 34 -6.53 15.97 24.35
CA GLY A 34 -7.36 14.95 25.02
C GLY A 34 -8.47 14.39 24.12
N GLN A 35 -9.06 15.23 23.26
CA GLN A 35 -10.04 14.82 22.24
C GLN A 35 -9.44 13.94 21.14
N THR A 36 -8.19 14.17 20.75
CA THR A 36 -7.45 13.36 19.78
C THR A 36 -7.10 11.98 20.35
N LEU A 37 -6.82 11.89 21.66
CA LEU A 37 -6.54 10.62 22.33
C LEU A 37 -7.80 9.74 22.41
N ILE A 38 -8.94 10.33 22.79
CA ILE A 38 -10.25 9.67 22.74
C ILE A 38 -10.55 9.20 21.32
N GLY A 39 -10.23 10.06 20.34
CA GLY A 39 -9.96 9.76 18.92
C GLY A 39 -9.49 8.35 18.64
N TYR A 40 -8.22 8.14 18.98
CA TYR A 40 -7.49 6.92 18.70
C TYR A 40 -7.99 5.74 19.53
N LEU A 41 -8.49 5.96 20.74
CA LEU A 41 -9.06 4.89 21.58
C LEU A 41 -10.34 4.31 20.98
N ILE A 42 -11.25 5.17 20.49
CA ILE A 42 -12.47 4.73 19.80
C ILE A 42 -12.11 4.00 18.50
N MET A 43 -11.15 4.54 17.73
CA MET A 43 -10.66 3.89 16.51
C MET A 43 -10.03 2.52 16.80
N TYR A 44 -9.22 2.41 17.86
CA TYR A 44 -8.64 1.15 18.30
C TYR A 44 -9.73 0.14 18.63
N ALA A 45 -10.69 0.51 19.48
CA ALA A 45 -11.78 -0.37 19.89
C ALA A 45 -12.62 -0.85 18.70
N GLY A 46 -12.99 0.07 17.79
CA GLY A 46 -13.77 -0.26 16.60
C GLY A 46 -13.05 -1.24 15.67
N LEU A 47 -11.79 -0.95 15.32
CA LEU A 47 -10.99 -1.84 14.47
C LEU A 47 -10.73 -3.18 15.16
N MET A 48 -10.50 -3.16 16.47
CA MET A 48 -10.26 -4.36 17.26
C MET A 48 -11.45 -5.31 17.20
N VAL A 49 -12.68 -4.81 17.39
CA VAL A 49 -13.91 -5.62 17.27
C VAL A 49 -14.04 -6.23 15.88
N ILE A 50 -13.86 -5.43 14.83
CA ILE A 50 -13.96 -5.88 13.43
C ILE A 50 -12.95 -7.01 13.15
N PHE A 51 -11.68 -6.82 13.52
CA PHE A 51 -10.65 -7.83 13.26
C PHE A 51 -10.76 -9.06 14.15
N LEU A 52 -11.23 -8.92 15.40
CA LEU A 52 -11.49 -10.08 16.26
C LEU A 52 -12.56 -11.00 15.66
N ILE A 53 -13.62 -10.42 15.08
CA ILE A 53 -14.66 -11.18 14.37
C ILE A 53 -14.03 -11.88 13.15
N ALA A 54 -13.25 -11.16 12.34
CA ALA A 54 -12.58 -11.74 11.17
C ALA A 54 -11.64 -12.90 11.55
N VAL A 55 -10.81 -12.73 12.58
CA VAL A 55 -9.87 -13.74 13.08
C VAL A 55 -10.61 -14.95 13.64
N LYS A 56 -11.74 -14.75 14.34
CA LYS A 56 -12.58 -15.84 14.83
C LYS A 56 -13.18 -16.66 13.68
N ILE A 57 -13.65 -15.99 12.62
CA ILE A 57 -14.19 -16.66 11.43
C ILE A 57 -13.09 -17.44 10.69
N MET A 58 -11.86 -16.92 10.65
CA MET A 58 -10.70 -17.62 10.05
C MET A 58 -10.18 -18.81 10.89
N GLY A 59 -10.73 -19.06 12.08
CA GLY A 59 -10.33 -20.17 12.95
C GLY A 59 -9.02 -19.94 13.72
N ASP A 60 -8.55 -18.70 13.81
CA ASP A 60 -7.28 -18.37 14.42
C ASP A 60 -7.35 -18.09 15.93
N LYS A 61 -6.19 -18.09 16.58
CA LYS A 61 -6.06 -17.84 18.02
C LYS A 61 -6.30 -16.36 18.36
N VAL A 62 -7.51 -16.05 18.78
CA VAL A 62 -7.92 -14.72 19.24
C VAL A 62 -7.02 -14.17 20.36
N LYS A 63 -6.60 -15.05 21.29
CA LYS A 63 -5.75 -14.67 22.44
C LYS A 63 -4.37 -14.14 22.03
N THR A 64 -3.79 -14.62 20.92
CA THR A 64 -2.50 -14.12 20.42
C THR A 64 -2.67 -12.90 19.53
N PHE A 65 -3.82 -12.77 18.87
CA PHE A 65 -4.13 -11.61 18.04
C PHE A 65 -4.23 -10.30 18.85
N ILE A 66 -4.86 -10.33 20.03
CA ILE A 66 -5.07 -9.13 20.86
C ILE A 66 -3.78 -8.36 21.15
N PRO A 67 -2.76 -8.96 21.79
CA PRO A 67 -1.52 -8.25 22.09
C PRO A 67 -0.75 -7.88 20.81
N GLY A 68 -0.82 -8.71 19.77
CA GLY A 68 -0.16 -8.43 18.50
C GLY A 68 -0.74 -7.20 17.78
N PHE A 69 -2.08 -7.11 17.72
CA PHE A 69 -2.76 -5.98 17.11
C PHE A 69 -2.48 -4.67 17.86
N PHE A 70 -2.41 -4.72 19.19
CA PHE A 70 -2.02 -3.56 19.99
C PHE A 70 -0.64 -3.03 19.59
N ILE A 71 0.36 -3.89 19.42
CA ILE A 71 1.71 -3.46 18.97
C ILE A 71 1.65 -2.84 17.58
N VAL A 72 0.99 -3.49 16.62
CA VAL A 72 0.86 -2.97 15.25
C VAL A 72 0.17 -1.61 15.25
N PHE A 73 -0.85 -1.43 16.10
CA PHE A 73 -1.56 -0.17 16.25
C PHE A 73 -0.68 0.94 16.86
N VAL A 74 0.10 0.62 17.90
CA VAL A 74 1.06 1.56 18.49
C VAL A 74 2.11 1.99 17.48
N ILE A 75 2.68 1.05 16.71
CA ILE A 75 3.63 1.35 15.64
C ILE A 75 3.00 2.28 14.58
N ALA A 76 1.74 2.03 14.22
CA ALA A 76 1.02 2.90 13.29
C ALA A 76 0.85 4.32 13.85
N ILE A 77 0.48 4.48 15.13
CA ILE A 77 0.40 5.79 15.78
C ILE A 77 1.76 6.48 15.80
N LEU A 78 2.83 5.77 16.16
CA LEU A 78 4.19 6.32 16.16
C LEU A 78 4.60 6.80 14.76
N SER A 79 4.26 6.03 13.73
CA SER A 79 4.53 6.40 12.33
C SER A 79 3.81 7.68 11.94
N VAL A 80 2.54 7.84 12.34
CA VAL A 80 1.76 9.07 12.13
C VAL A 80 2.33 10.25 12.91
N LEU A 81 2.72 10.02 14.16
CA LEU A 81 3.31 11.05 15.01
C LEU A 81 4.60 11.59 14.38
N ILE A 82 5.51 10.71 13.97
CA ILE A 82 6.78 11.10 13.33
C ILE A 82 6.52 11.76 11.97
N GLY A 83 5.64 11.18 11.15
CA GLY A 83 5.32 11.70 9.82
C GLY A 83 4.62 13.07 9.82
N ASN A 84 3.99 13.46 10.94
CA ASN A 84 3.36 14.78 11.10
C ASN A 84 4.31 15.87 11.63
N GLN A 85 5.59 15.57 11.82
CA GLN A 85 6.57 16.61 12.14
C GLN A 85 6.75 17.56 10.94
N THR A 86 6.65 18.87 11.17
CA THR A 86 6.65 19.92 10.13
C THR A 86 7.82 19.82 9.15
N VAL A 87 9.04 19.61 9.65
CA VAL A 87 10.26 19.46 8.84
C VAL A 87 10.17 18.22 7.95
N LEU A 88 9.81 17.08 8.53
CA LEU A 88 9.73 15.81 7.80
C LEU A 88 8.62 15.81 6.75
N LYS A 89 7.48 16.42 7.06
CA LYS A 89 6.38 16.62 6.13
C LYS A 89 6.79 17.51 4.94
N SER A 90 7.62 18.52 5.18
CA SER A 90 8.15 19.39 4.11
C SER A 90 9.09 18.64 3.14
N TYR A 91 9.86 17.67 3.65
CA TYR A 91 10.67 16.76 2.83
C TYR A 91 9.85 15.66 2.14
N GLY A 92 8.52 15.63 2.30
CA GLY A 92 7.66 14.59 1.73
C GLY A 92 7.76 13.24 2.44
N LEU A 93 8.39 13.17 3.62
CA LEU A 93 8.49 11.97 4.45
C LEU A 93 7.18 11.78 5.24
N SER A 94 6.16 11.31 4.54
CA SER A 94 4.83 11.01 5.08
C SER A 94 4.86 9.79 6.02
N TYR A 95 3.81 9.63 6.80
CA TYR A 95 3.70 8.55 7.79
C TYR A 95 3.72 7.12 7.22
N PRO A 96 3.24 6.80 5.99
CA PRO A 96 3.38 5.45 5.43
C PRO A 96 4.84 5.04 5.23
N LEU A 97 5.69 5.98 4.83
CA LEU A 97 7.13 5.74 4.67
C LEU A 97 7.80 5.45 6.02
N TRP A 98 7.42 6.17 7.08
CA TRP A 98 7.87 5.88 8.44
C TRP A 98 7.44 4.50 8.93
N GLY A 99 6.19 4.11 8.65
CA GLY A 99 5.70 2.77 8.95
C GLY A 99 6.53 1.68 8.27
N LEU A 100 6.90 1.90 7.01
CA LEU A 100 7.79 0.99 6.27
C LEU A 100 9.20 0.92 6.89
N ILE A 101 9.81 2.07 7.18
CA ILE A 101 11.17 2.13 7.76
C ILE A 101 11.19 1.43 9.12
N ILE A 102 10.24 1.74 10.00
CA ILE A 102 10.14 1.12 11.33
C ILE A 102 9.92 -0.39 11.20
N GLY A 103 9.01 -0.81 10.32
CA GLY A 103 8.76 -2.24 10.06
C GLY A 103 9.99 -2.97 9.54
N LEU A 104 10.74 -2.35 8.62
CA LEU A 104 11.98 -2.90 8.07
C LEU A 104 13.05 -3.06 9.15
N ILE A 105 13.23 -2.05 10.01
CA ILE A 105 14.19 -2.08 11.12
C ILE A 105 13.83 -3.21 12.10
N ILE A 106 12.56 -3.30 12.52
CA ILE A 106 12.10 -4.34 13.45
C ILE A 106 12.31 -5.72 12.83
N SER A 107 11.94 -5.91 11.56
CA SER A 107 12.04 -7.19 10.87
C SER A 107 13.49 -7.67 10.70
N ASN A 108 14.45 -6.76 10.54
CA ASN A 108 15.86 -7.12 10.33
C ASN A 108 16.67 -7.24 11.63
N ILE A 109 16.29 -6.52 12.69
CA ILE A 109 17.04 -6.55 13.96
C ILE A 109 16.47 -7.56 14.94
N ILE A 110 15.16 -7.48 15.20
CA ILE A 110 14.48 -8.26 16.25
C ILE A 110 13.84 -9.52 15.65
N GLY A 111 13.39 -9.43 14.39
CA GLY A 111 12.51 -10.41 13.77
C GLY A 111 11.08 -10.31 14.32
N VAL A 112 10.16 -11.02 13.66
CA VAL A 112 8.75 -11.06 14.07
C VAL A 112 8.53 -12.29 14.94
N PRO A 113 8.24 -12.16 16.25
CA PRO A 113 8.01 -13.32 17.10
C PRO A 113 6.70 -14.04 16.73
N LYS A 114 6.64 -15.36 16.90
CA LYS A 114 5.51 -16.22 16.47
C LYS A 114 4.13 -15.77 16.96
N TRP A 115 4.04 -15.17 18.15
CA TRP A 115 2.77 -14.68 18.68
C TRP A 115 2.29 -13.39 17.98
N LEU A 116 3.22 -12.63 17.38
CA LEU A 116 2.94 -11.43 16.60
C LEU A 116 2.54 -11.78 15.16
N GLU A 117 2.96 -12.94 14.63
CA GLU A 117 2.61 -13.39 13.26
C GLU A 117 1.10 -13.38 13.00
N THR A 118 0.28 -13.76 13.99
CA THR A 118 -1.20 -13.76 13.84
C THR A 118 -1.74 -12.35 13.55
N ALA A 119 -1.10 -11.32 14.09
CA ALA A 119 -1.46 -9.92 13.92
C ALA A 119 -0.62 -9.18 12.85
N ALA A 120 0.57 -9.66 12.50
CA ALA A 120 1.42 -9.06 11.47
C ALA A 120 0.99 -9.46 10.04
N ARG A 121 -0.29 -9.74 9.82
CA ARG A 121 -0.86 -10.12 8.52
C ARG A 121 -1.25 -8.88 7.73
N THR A 122 -0.28 -8.32 7.02
CA THR A 122 -0.45 -7.15 6.15
C THR A 122 -1.59 -7.34 5.16
N GLU A 123 -1.73 -8.54 4.57
CA GLU A 123 -2.80 -8.85 3.62
C GLU A 123 -4.20 -8.68 4.19
N LEU A 124 -4.44 -9.12 5.44
CA LEU A 124 -5.75 -8.96 6.09
C LEU A 124 -6.12 -7.48 6.13
N TYR A 125 -5.19 -6.63 6.55
CA TYR A 125 -5.46 -5.20 6.65
C TYR A 125 -5.60 -4.51 5.29
N ILE A 126 -4.76 -4.86 4.32
CA ILE A 126 -4.81 -4.23 3.00
C ILE A 126 -6.08 -4.65 2.26
N LYS A 127 -6.39 -5.95 2.21
CA LYS A 127 -7.57 -6.47 1.50
C LYS A 127 -8.86 -5.96 2.12
N THR A 128 -9.01 -6.02 3.45
CA THR A 128 -10.20 -5.46 4.09
C THR A 128 -10.29 -3.95 3.86
N GLY A 129 -9.18 -3.21 3.87
CA GLY A 129 -9.17 -1.78 3.59
C GLY A 129 -9.62 -1.43 2.18
N LEU A 130 -9.17 -2.18 1.20
CA LEU A 130 -9.57 -1.98 -0.20
C LEU A 130 -11.03 -2.33 -0.45
N VAL A 131 -11.56 -3.36 0.21
CA VAL A 131 -13.00 -3.68 0.10
C VAL A 131 -13.84 -2.54 0.64
N VAL A 132 -13.46 -1.99 1.81
CA VAL A 132 -14.20 -0.87 2.40
C VAL A 132 -13.99 0.41 1.58
N LEU A 133 -12.79 0.66 1.05
CA LEU A 133 -12.51 1.77 0.13
C LEU A 133 -13.36 1.66 -1.14
N GLY A 134 -13.44 0.47 -1.74
CA GLY A 134 -14.29 0.21 -2.89
C GLY A 134 -15.78 0.40 -2.60
N ALA A 135 -16.22 0.12 -1.37
CA ALA A 135 -17.59 0.39 -0.92
C ALA A 135 -17.86 1.90 -0.70
N GLU A 136 -16.83 2.69 -0.35
CA GLU A 136 -16.93 4.14 -0.16
C GLU A 136 -16.88 4.92 -1.48
N ILE A 137 -16.03 4.51 -2.42
CA ILE A 137 -15.95 5.14 -3.74
C ILE A 137 -17.32 4.99 -4.41
N LEU A 138 -18.04 6.11 -4.56
CA LEU A 138 -19.33 6.12 -5.26
C LEU A 138 -19.17 5.37 -6.59
N PHE A 139 -20.08 4.44 -6.89
CA PHE A 139 -20.11 3.73 -8.18
C PHE A 139 -19.92 4.68 -9.38
N ASN A 140 -20.40 5.92 -9.29
CA ASN A 140 -20.20 6.97 -10.29
C ASN A 140 -18.73 7.33 -10.56
N ARG A 141 -17.85 7.34 -9.55
CA ARG A 141 -16.42 7.62 -9.72
C ARG A 141 -15.67 6.45 -10.36
N ILE A 142 -16.03 5.23 -9.98
CA ILE A 142 -15.53 4.01 -10.65
C ILE A 142 -15.98 4.00 -12.11
N LEU A 143 -17.22 4.38 -12.42
CA LEU A 143 -17.71 4.48 -13.80
C LEU A 143 -17.00 5.59 -14.60
N ALA A 144 -16.66 6.72 -13.96
CA ALA A 144 -15.94 7.81 -14.61
C ALA A 144 -14.47 7.47 -14.90
N LEU A 145 -13.78 6.82 -13.96
CA LEU A 145 -12.36 6.45 -14.07
C LEU A 145 -12.15 5.09 -14.74
N GLY A 146 -13.18 4.24 -14.73
CA GLY A 146 -13.17 2.87 -15.22
C GLY A 146 -12.71 2.72 -16.67
N PRO A 147 -13.27 3.47 -17.63
CA PRO A 147 -12.84 3.42 -19.02
C PRO A 147 -11.36 3.75 -19.20
N TYR A 148 -10.86 4.78 -18.51
CA TYR A 148 -9.45 5.15 -18.55
C TYR A 148 -8.56 4.06 -17.93
N GLY A 149 -8.96 3.53 -16.78
CA GLY A 149 -8.27 2.40 -16.15
C GLY A 149 -8.24 1.16 -17.03
N LEU A 150 -9.32 0.88 -17.76
CA LEU A 150 -9.41 -0.25 -18.67
C LEU A 150 -8.52 -0.08 -19.90
N VAL A 151 -8.46 1.13 -20.47
CA VAL A 151 -7.52 1.45 -21.56
C VAL A 151 -6.06 1.34 -21.09
N ILE A 152 -5.75 1.78 -19.87
CA ILE A 152 -4.42 1.61 -19.29
C ILE A 152 -4.11 0.12 -19.10
N ALA A 153 -5.03 -0.64 -18.50
CA ALA A 153 -4.84 -2.06 -18.22
C ALA A 153 -4.71 -2.90 -19.50
N TRP A 154 -5.54 -2.66 -20.53
CA TRP A 154 -5.51 -3.43 -21.78
C TRP A 154 -4.52 -2.90 -22.82
N GLY A 155 -4.20 -1.60 -22.79
CA GLY A 155 -3.27 -0.98 -23.72
C GLY A 155 -1.84 -1.01 -23.19
N VAL A 156 -1.61 -0.36 -22.05
CA VAL A 156 -0.25 -0.13 -21.53
C VAL A 156 0.39 -1.44 -21.09
N THR A 157 -0.34 -2.31 -20.39
CA THR A 157 0.20 -3.57 -19.85
C THR A 157 0.86 -4.47 -20.91
N PRO A 158 0.19 -4.88 -22.00
CA PRO A 158 0.82 -5.74 -23.01
C PRO A 158 1.95 -5.01 -23.76
N ILE A 159 1.83 -3.69 -23.96
CA ILE A 159 2.90 -2.89 -24.58
C ILE A 159 4.15 -2.92 -23.71
N VAL A 160 4.02 -2.63 -22.41
CA VAL A 160 5.14 -2.63 -21.45
C VAL A 160 5.75 -4.02 -21.36
N LEU A 161 4.93 -5.07 -21.25
CA LEU A 161 5.41 -6.45 -21.22
C LEU A 161 6.23 -6.77 -22.47
N TYR A 162 5.71 -6.47 -23.66
CA TYR A 162 6.38 -6.76 -24.92
C TYR A 162 7.67 -5.96 -25.09
N VAL A 163 7.64 -4.66 -24.80
CA VAL A 163 8.81 -3.77 -24.89
C VAL A 163 9.90 -4.21 -23.90
N MET A 164 9.55 -4.48 -22.65
CA MET A 164 10.50 -4.97 -21.65
C MET A 164 11.09 -6.32 -22.03
N TYR A 165 10.27 -7.22 -22.57
CA TYR A 165 10.74 -8.51 -23.05
C TYR A 165 11.75 -8.37 -24.21
N LEU A 166 11.44 -7.52 -25.20
CA LEU A 166 12.36 -7.24 -26.30
C LEU A 166 13.64 -6.57 -25.82
N TYR A 167 13.53 -5.62 -24.91
CA TYR A 167 14.68 -4.91 -24.36
C TYR A 167 15.60 -5.87 -23.58
N GLY A 168 15.04 -6.67 -22.69
CA GLY A 168 15.81 -7.65 -21.92
C GLY A 168 16.47 -8.72 -22.78
N THR A 169 15.78 -9.21 -23.81
CA THR A 169 16.32 -10.27 -24.69
C THR A 169 17.28 -9.76 -25.75
N LYS A 170 17.01 -8.61 -26.38
CA LYS A 170 17.83 -8.11 -27.52
C LYS A 170 18.94 -7.16 -27.08
N VAL A 171 18.69 -6.31 -26.08
CA VAL A 171 19.66 -5.30 -25.63
C VAL A 171 20.49 -5.83 -24.48
N LEU A 172 19.83 -6.31 -23.41
CA LEU A 172 20.52 -6.85 -22.24
C LEU A 172 21.00 -8.30 -22.42
N LYS A 173 20.56 -8.98 -23.49
CA LYS A 173 20.91 -10.37 -23.84
C LYS A 173 20.67 -11.36 -22.68
N MET A 174 19.63 -11.11 -21.89
CA MET A 174 19.23 -11.97 -20.79
C MET A 174 18.52 -13.23 -21.28
N GLU A 175 18.54 -14.29 -20.47
CA GLU A 175 17.78 -15.51 -20.75
C GLU A 175 16.28 -15.22 -20.80
N LYS A 176 15.57 -15.81 -21.77
CA LYS A 176 14.13 -15.60 -21.97
C LYS A 176 13.31 -16.04 -20.76
N GLU A 177 13.74 -17.14 -20.13
CA GLU A 177 13.13 -17.73 -18.93
C GLU A 177 13.21 -16.81 -17.71
N LEU A 178 14.18 -15.91 -17.66
CA LEU A 178 14.28 -14.86 -16.64
C LEU A 178 13.57 -13.58 -17.09
N THR A 179 13.77 -13.18 -18.34
CA THR A 179 13.27 -11.90 -18.87
C THR A 179 11.75 -11.83 -18.87
N LEU A 180 11.06 -12.92 -19.22
CA LEU A 180 9.61 -12.93 -19.32
C LEU A 180 8.91 -12.76 -17.95
N PRO A 181 9.28 -13.51 -16.88
CA PRO A 181 8.78 -13.25 -15.53
C PRO A 181 9.08 -11.83 -15.02
N ILE A 182 10.26 -11.30 -15.31
CA ILE A 182 10.64 -9.91 -14.95
C ILE A 182 9.74 -8.90 -15.65
N SER A 183 9.54 -9.07 -16.95
CA SER A 183 8.72 -8.17 -17.77
C SER A 183 7.26 -8.20 -17.32
N ALA A 184 6.74 -9.39 -17.00
CA ALA A 184 5.39 -9.56 -16.46
C ALA A 184 5.24 -8.94 -15.07
N ALA A 185 6.26 -9.06 -14.22
CA ALA A 185 6.26 -8.45 -12.89
C ALA A 185 6.12 -6.92 -12.99
N ALA A 186 6.92 -6.30 -13.87
CA ALA A 186 6.95 -4.85 -14.06
C ALA A 186 5.75 -4.26 -14.83
N SER A 187 4.85 -5.10 -15.36
CA SER A 187 3.72 -4.64 -16.18
C SER A 187 2.35 -4.80 -15.51
N VAL A 188 2.21 -5.62 -14.46
CA VAL A 188 0.91 -6.00 -13.89
C VAL A 188 0.87 -5.87 -12.37
N CYS A 189 0.77 -6.98 -11.63
CA CYS A 189 0.58 -7.04 -10.20
C CYS A 189 1.88 -7.43 -9.47
N GLY A 190 3.03 -7.33 -10.14
CA GLY A 190 4.33 -7.58 -9.55
C GLY A 190 4.57 -9.05 -9.28
N VAL A 191 4.54 -9.43 -8.00
CA VAL A 191 4.94 -10.75 -7.51
C VAL A 191 4.03 -11.86 -8.05
N SER A 192 2.72 -11.67 -8.04
CA SER A 192 1.77 -12.68 -8.55
C SER A 192 1.93 -12.92 -10.04
N ALA A 193 2.18 -11.87 -10.82
CA ALA A 193 2.46 -11.99 -12.25
C ALA A 193 3.78 -12.73 -12.51
N ALA A 194 4.84 -12.41 -11.78
CA ALA A 194 6.14 -13.08 -11.88
C ALA A 194 6.02 -14.59 -11.63
N ILE A 195 5.29 -14.97 -10.58
CA ILE A 195 5.07 -16.37 -10.21
C ILE A 195 4.22 -17.10 -11.26
N ALA A 196 3.10 -16.50 -11.68
CA ALA A 196 2.19 -17.12 -12.65
C ALA A 196 2.86 -17.31 -14.02
N VAL A 197 3.52 -16.28 -14.53
CA VAL A 197 4.24 -16.34 -15.82
C VAL A 197 5.46 -17.23 -15.72
N GLY A 198 6.20 -17.18 -14.61
CA GLY A 198 7.31 -18.09 -14.34
C GLY A 198 6.89 -19.55 -14.36
N ALA A 199 5.75 -19.89 -13.75
CA ALA A 199 5.18 -21.23 -13.81
C ALA A 199 4.74 -21.61 -15.23
N ALA A 200 4.09 -20.69 -15.96
CA ALA A 200 3.61 -20.94 -17.32
C ALA A 200 4.74 -21.17 -18.33
N CYS A 201 5.84 -20.43 -18.23
CA CYS A 201 7.02 -20.60 -19.09
C CYS A 201 8.03 -21.63 -18.56
N LYS A 202 7.72 -22.31 -17.45
CA LYS A 202 8.59 -23.29 -16.79
C LYS A 202 9.98 -22.73 -16.43
N ALA A 203 10.02 -21.47 -15.98
CA ALA A 203 11.24 -20.84 -15.51
C ALA A 203 11.82 -21.58 -14.29
N LYS A 204 13.14 -21.53 -14.14
CA LYS A 204 13.83 -22.06 -12.96
C LYS A 204 13.35 -21.31 -11.71
N LYS A 205 13.25 -22.01 -10.58
CA LYS A 205 12.84 -21.41 -9.30
C LYS A 205 13.70 -20.21 -8.93
N ASP A 206 15.00 -20.28 -9.18
CA ASP A 206 15.93 -19.19 -8.90
C ASP A 206 15.59 -17.92 -9.70
N TYR A 207 15.13 -18.05 -10.95
CA TYR A 207 14.73 -16.91 -11.78
C TYR A 207 13.43 -16.27 -11.30
N ILE A 208 12.48 -17.08 -10.85
CA ILE A 208 11.25 -16.58 -10.22
C ILE A 208 11.61 -15.82 -8.94
N THR A 209 12.51 -16.37 -8.10
CA THR A 209 12.98 -15.70 -6.89
C THR A 209 13.68 -14.37 -7.19
N ILE A 210 14.52 -14.32 -8.23
CA ILE A 210 15.18 -13.06 -8.67
C ILE A 210 14.13 -12.04 -9.12
N ALA A 211 13.16 -12.46 -9.95
CA ALA A 211 12.10 -11.59 -10.45
C ALA A 211 11.23 -11.04 -9.32
N VAL A 212 10.88 -11.86 -8.33
CA VAL A 212 10.14 -11.43 -7.13
C VAL A 212 10.97 -10.48 -6.27
N GLY A 213 12.24 -10.83 -6.01
CA GLY A 213 13.15 -10.04 -5.17
C GLY A 213 13.35 -8.62 -5.70
N GLN A 214 13.68 -8.48 -6.99
CA GLN A 214 13.83 -7.15 -7.59
C GLN A 214 12.50 -6.36 -7.53
N THR A 215 11.36 -7.02 -7.75
CA THR A 215 10.06 -6.35 -7.79
C THR A 215 9.72 -5.75 -6.44
N LEU A 216 10.02 -6.47 -5.36
CA LEU A 216 9.85 -5.98 -4.00
C LEU A 216 10.77 -4.76 -3.73
N ILE A 217 12.03 -4.81 -4.14
CA ILE A 217 12.97 -3.69 -3.99
C ILE A 217 12.45 -2.46 -4.74
N PHE A 218 12.11 -2.61 -6.03
CA PHE A 218 11.60 -1.52 -6.84
C PHE A 218 10.27 -0.97 -6.33
N THR A 219 9.38 -1.82 -5.80
CA THR A 219 8.14 -1.38 -5.17
C THR A 219 8.41 -0.40 -4.03
N VAL A 220 9.33 -0.74 -3.12
CA VAL A 220 9.68 0.13 -1.99
C VAL A 220 10.28 1.44 -2.48
N LEU A 221 11.17 1.38 -3.47
CA LEU A 221 11.76 2.58 -4.08
C LEU A 221 10.69 3.47 -4.74
N MET A 222 9.85 2.90 -5.59
CA MET A 222 8.80 3.64 -6.30
C MET A 222 7.77 4.24 -5.35
N MET A 223 7.45 3.56 -4.25
CA MET A 223 6.55 4.09 -3.22
C MET A 223 7.02 5.45 -2.67
N ALA A 224 8.34 5.62 -2.49
CA ALA A 224 8.93 6.86 -2.01
C ALA A 224 9.24 7.85 -3.14
N VAL A 225 9.77 7.36 -4.27
CA VAL A 225 10.30 8.19 -5.36
C VAL A 225 9.19 8.78 -6.22
N MET A 226 8.14 8.03 -6.57
CA MET A 226 7.10 8.55 -7.47
C MET A 226 6.33 9.74 -6.93
N PRO A 227 5.91 9.79 -5.64
CA PRO A 227 5.30 10.99 -5.09
C PRO A 227 6.22 12.22 -5.16
N ALA A 228 7.53 12.05 -4.95
CA ALA A 228 8.51 13.11 -5.06
C ALA A 228 8.64 13.61 -6.52
N LEU A 229 8.70 12.69 -7.49
CA LEU A 229 8.73 13.03 -8.92
C LEU A 229 7.44 13.73 -9.37
N ALA A 230 6.28 13.26 -8.92
CA ALA A 230 5.01 13.88 -9.27
C ALA A 230 4.93 15.34 -8.81
N ARG A 231 5.45 15.62 -7.60
CA ARG A 231 5.56 16.99 -7.08
C ARG A 231 6.58 17.81 -7.86
N LEU A 232 7.74 17.24 -8.20
CA LEU A 232 8.79 17.91 -8.97
C LEU A 232 8.29 18.34 -10.36
N PHE A 233 7.51 17.48 -11.02
CA PHE A 233 6.91 17.77 -12.33
C PHE A 233 5.63 18.63 -12.24
N GLY A 234 5.18 18.99 -11.03
CA GLY A 234 3.96 19.80 -10.84
C GLY A 234 2.69 19.12 -11.35
N LEU A 235 2.63 17.78 -11.30
CA LEU A 235 1.47 17.04 -11.79
C LEU A 235 0.24 17.28 -10.91
N SER A 236 -0.94 17.33 -11.52
CA SER A 236 -2.20 17.35 -10.77
C SER A 236 -2.39 16.04 -10.00
N GLU A 237 -3.11 16.09 -8.87
CA GLU A 237 -3.35 14.89 -8.05
C GLU A 237 -3.95 13.73 -8.85
N LEU A 238 -4.87 14.01 -9.78
CA LEU A 238 -5.47 12.99 -10.63
C LEU A 238 -4.44 12.29 -11.53
N ILE A 239 -3.58 13.06 -12.19
CA ILE A 239 -2.56 12.52 -13.11
C ILE A 239 -1.47 11.78 -12.32
N ALA A 240 -1.02 12.37 -11.21
CA ALA A 240 -0.06 11.75 -10.31
C ALA A 240 -0.59 10.42 -9.74
N GLY A 241 -1.85 10.41 -9.31
CA GLY A 241 -2.54 9.21 -8.85
C GLY A 241 -2.62 8.15 -9.95
N ALA A 242 -3.01 8.53 -11.16
CA ALA A 242 -3.07 7.61 -12.29
C ALA A 242 -1.70 7.00 -12.64
N TRP A 243 -0.64 7.81 -12.59
CA TRP A 243 0.72 7.35 -12.84
C TRP A 243 1.21 6.39 -11.75
N ILE A 244 0.99 6.72 -10.48
CA ILE A 244 1.32 5.87 -9.33
C ILE A 244 0.55 4.54 -9.42
N GLY A 245 -0.76 4.60 -9.67
CA GLY A 245 -1.62 3.43 -9.79
C GLY A 245 -1.23 2.49 -10.94
N GLY A 246 -0.82 3.05 -12.08
CA GLY A 246 -0.39 2.25 -13.23
C GLY A 246 1.03 1.68 -13.14
N THR A 247 1.86 2.18 -12.21
CA THR A 247 3.31 1.86 -12.17
C THR A 247 3.77 1.18 -10.88
N VAL A 248 3.15 1.46 -9.71
CA VAL A 248 3.51 0.74 -8.48
C VAL A 248 2.83 -0.63 -8.49
N ASP A 249 3.62 -1.68 -8.51
CA ASP A 249 3.13 -3.07 -8.62
C ASP A 249 2.91 -3.74 -7.26
N SER A 250 2.27 -3.02 -6.35
CA SER A 250 1.88 -3.55 -5.04
C SER A 250 0.63 -2.89 -4.49
N THR A 251 -0.35 -3.75 -4.20
CA THR A 251 -1.64 -3.43 -3.61
C THR A 251 -1.54 -2.65 -2.29
N GLY A 252 -0.45 -2.82 -1.53
CA GLY A 252 -0.20 -2.05 -0.31
C GLY A 252 0.52 -0.73 -0.54
N ALA A 253 1.46 -0.69 -1.49
CA ALA A 253 2.30 0.48 -1.72
C ALA A 253 1.61 1.56 -2.56
N VAL A 254 0.70 1.18 -3.46
CA VAL A 254 -0.08 2.11 -4.30
C VAL A 254 -0.88 3.13 -3.47
N PRO A 255 -1.77 2.72 -2.54
CA PRO A 255 -2.52 3.68 -1.73
C PRO A 255 -1.60 4.49 -0.83
N ALA A 256 -0.54 3.87 -0.28
CA ALA A 256 0.44 4.55 0.55
C ALA A 256 1.14 5.69 -0.22
N ALA A 257 1.60 5.44 -1.44
CA ALA A 257 2.24 6.43 -2.31
C ALA A 257 1.25 7.50 -2.79
N GLY A 258 0.05 7.10 -3.22
CA GLY A 258 -0.99 8.01 -3.66
C GLY A 258 -1.40 8.99 -2.56
N GLU A 259 -1.50 8.53 -1.33
CA GLU A 259 -1.78 9.39 -0.18
C GLU A 259 -0.69 10.44 0.08
N MET A 260 0.58 10.11 -0.20
CA MET A 260 1.66 11.09 -0.07
C MET A 260 1.47 12.26 -1.04
N VAL A 261 0.78 12.05 -2.16
CA VAL A 261 0.45 13.12 -3.11
C VAL A 261 -0.80 13.86 -2.66
N GLY A 262 -1.89 13.14 -2.36
CA GLY A 262 -3.13 13.73 -1.85
C GLY A 262 -4.32 12.76 -1.90
N PRO A 263 -5.48 13.17 -1.35
CA PRO A 263 -6.67 12.32 -1.29
C PRO A 263 -7.21 11.92 -2.66
N ILE A 264 -7.18 12.83 -3.65
CA ILE A 264 -7.67 12.54 -5.01
C ILE A 264 -6.68 11.60 -5.71
N ALA A 265 -5.38 11.81 -5.49
CA ALA A 265 -4.34 10.94 -6.03
C ALA A 265 -4.44 9.51 -5.49
N MET A 266 -4.68 9.34 -4.18
CA MET A 266 -4.91 8.03 -3.55
C MET A 266 -6.10 7.30 -4.19
N GLU A 267 -7.24 7.98 -4.33
CA GLU A 267 -8.45 7.40 -4.90
C GLU A 267 -8.24 6.96 -6.37
N ALA A 268 -7.63 7.83 -7.18
CA ALA A 268 -7.32 7.53 -8.58
C ALA A 268 -6.31 6.38 -8.71
N ALA A 269 -5.24 6.39 -7.90
CA ALA A 269 -4.22 5.37 -7.90
C ALA A 269 -4.78 3.98 -7.56
N VAL A 270 -5.61 3.91 -6.52
CA VAL A 270 -6.25 2.65 -6.13
C VAL A 270 -7.22 2.18 -7.20
N THR A 271 -8.04 3.07 -7.75
CA THR A 271 -9.03 2.70 -8.76
C THR A 271 -8.35 2.11 -9.99
N ILE A 272 -7.30 2.75 -10.49
CA ILE A 272 -6.54 2.24 -11.65
C ILE A 272 -5.87 0.90 -11.33
N LYS A 273 -5.23 0.76 -10.16
CA LYS A 273 -4.59 -0.51 -9.81
C LYS A 273 -5.58 -1.65 -9.63
N MET A 274 -6.74 -1.38 -9.06
CA MET A 274 -7.81 -2.38 -8.89
C MET A 274 -8.37 -2.86 -10.22
N ILE A 275 -8.35 -2.03 -11.27
CA ILE A 275 -8.76 -2.43 -12.63
C ILE A 275 -7.65 -3.24 -13.32
N GLN A 276 -6.38 -2.96 -13.00
CA GLN A 276 -5.22 -3.64 -13.59
C GLN A 276 -4.93 -5.02 -12.98
N ASN A 277 -5.21 -5.21 -11.69
CA ASN A 277 -5.00 -6.46 -10.94
C ASN A 277 -6.05 -7.53 -11.27
#